data_AF-A0A422LYM2-F1
#
_entry.id   AF-A0A422LYM2-F1
#
_cell.length_a   1.000
_cell.length_b   1.000
_cell.length_c   1.000
_cell.angle_alpha   90.00
_cell.angle_beta   90.00
_cell.angle_gamma   90.00
#
_symmetry.space_group_name_H-M   'P 1'
#
loop_
_entity.id
_entity.type
_entity.pdbx_description
1 polymer ?
#
loop_
_entity_poly.entity_id
_entity_poly.type
_entity_poly.pdbx_seq_one_letter_code
_entity_poly.pdbx_strand_id
1 'polypeptide(L)'
;MWLFSMSLLPVATGWVGKFPQATGPEYLYLFVFIFWSLSYLWLSDAIRKTPEHVHTAVSQKIAQMFPFKFLSSIFFPLSVVITAIGIYFYPALGISITFVGLIILSFLTPSDSDQVSQ
;
A
#
# COMPACT_ATOMS: atom_id res chain seq x y z
N MET A 1 1.16 -13.92 4.42
CA MET A 1 0.18 -13.10 3.67
C MET A 1 0.83 -11.93 2.93
N TRP A 2 1.62 -11.09 3.59
CA TRP A 2 2.25 -9.92 2.94
C TRP A 2 3.21 -10.26 1.78
N LEU A 3 4.13 -11.21 1.95
CA LEU A 3 5.02 -11.64 0.85
C LEU A 3 4.26 -12.27 -0.32
N PHE A 4 3.18 -12.98 -0.03
CA PHE A 4 2.32 -13.56 -1.05
C PHE A 4 1.61 -12.46 -1.86
N SER A 5 1.00 -11.47 -1.19
CA SER A 5 0.35 -10.35 -1.89
C SER A 5 1.34 -9.47 -2.66
N MET A 6 2.56 -9.26 -2.15
CA MET A 6 3.67 -8.64 -2.89
C MET A 6 3.91 -9.31 -4.26
N SER A 7 3.92 -10.65 -4.29
CA SER A 7 4.19 -11.41 -5.52
C SER A 7 3.11 -11.28 -6.60
N LEU A 8 1.90 -10.80 -6.25
CA LEU A 8 0.80 -10.58 -7.19
C LEU A 8 0.88 -9.22 -7.89
N LEU A 9 1.62 -8.25 -7.32
CA LEU A 9 1.75 -6.91 -7.90
C LEU A 9 2.33 -6.91 -9.32
N PRO A 10 3.39 -7.68 -9.65
CA PRO A 10 3.91 -7.76 -11.02
C PRO A 10 2.90 -8.36 -12.01
N VAL A 11 2.10 -9.33 -11.58
CA VAL A 11 1.08 -9.98 -12.41
C VAL A 11 -0.01 -8.98 -12.80
N ALA A 12 -0.54 -8.24 -11.82
CA ALA A 12 -1.55 -7.22 -12.07
C ALA A 12 -0.99 -6.07 -12.93
N THR A 13 0.21 -5.57 -12.59
CA THR A 13 0.90 -4.52 -13.35
C THR A 13 1.13 -4.93 -14.81
N GLY A 14 1.58 -6.17 -15.04
CA GLY A 14 1.80 -6.70 -16.38
C GLY A 14 0.51 -6.79 -17.20
N TRP A 15 -0.62 -7.13 -16.54
CA TRP A 15 -1.91 -7.18 -17.22
C TRP A 15 -2.42 -5.79 -17.61
N VAL A 16 -2.30 -4.80 -16.71
CA VAL A 16 -2.60 -3.39 -17.00
C VAL A 16 -1.73 -2.87 -18.15
N GLY A 17 -0.42 -3.14 -18.12
CA GLY A 17 0.50 -2.72 -19.17
C GLY A 17 0.17 -3.29 -20.55
N LYS A 18 -0.42 -4.49 -20.61
CA LYS A 18 -0.89 -5.10 -21.87
C LYS A 18 -2.19 -4.50 -22.39
N PHE A 19 -3.08 -4.05 -21.50
CA PHE A 19 -4.38 -3.50 -21.85
C PHE A 19 -4.70 -2.22 -21.04
N PRO A 20 -3.97 -1.11 -21.28
CA PRO A 20 -4.06 0.09 -20.44
C PRO A 20 -5.38 0.85 -20.55
N GLN A 21 -6.17 0.59 -21.61
CA GLN A 21 -7.49 1.19 -21.84
C GLN A 21 -8.64 0.28 -21.42
N ALA A 22 -8.34 -0.91 -20.90
CA ALA A 22 -9.37 -1.81 -20.37
C ALA A 22 -9.53 -1.58 -18.87
N THR A 23 -10.77 -1.49 -18.40
CA THR A 23 -11.08 -1.27 -16.97
C THR A 23 -10.85 -2.53 -16.13
N GLY A 24 -11.05 -3.72 -16.72
CA GLY A 24 -10.91 -5.01 -16.02
C GLY A 24 -9.53 -5.23 -15.36
N PRO A 25 -8.41 -5.09 -16.10
CA PRO A 25 -7.06 -5.19 -15.54
C PRO A 25 -6.83 -4.22 -14.38
N GLU A 26 -7.39 -3.01 -14.46
CA GLU A 26 -7.19 -1.98 -13.44
C GLU A 26 -7.99 -2.24 -12.17
N TYR A 27 -9.18 -2.82 -12.28
CA TYR A 27 -9.89 -3.32 -11.10
C TYR A 27 -9.15 -4.48 -10.43
N LEU A 28 -8.52 -5.38 -11.19
CA LEU A 28 -7.64 -6.40 -10.59
C LEU A 28 -6.45 -5.75 -9.89
N TYR A 29 -5.80 -4.78 -10.52
CA TYR A 29 -4.69 -4.05 -9.93
C TYR A 29 -5.08 -3.38 -8.62
N LEU A 30 -6.21 -2.66 -8.60
CA LEU A 30 -6.75 -2.05 -7.40
C LEU A 30 -7.05 -3.10 -6.32
N PHE A 31 -7.64 -4.24 -6.68
CA PHE A 31 -7.90 -5.34 -5.75
C PHE A 31 -6.61 -5.89 -5.12
N VAL A 32 -5.60 -6.18 -5.94
CA VAL A 32 -4.30 -6.67 -5.46
C VAL A 32 -3.63 -5.63 -4.56
N PHE A 33 -3.72 -4.35 -4.93
CA PHE A 33 -3.20 -3.24 -4.13
C PHE A 33 -3.87 -3.13 -2.76
N ILE A 34 -5.20 -3.27 -2.69
CA ILE A 34 -5.95 -3.30 -1.42
C ILE A 34 -5.51 -4.50 -0.57
N PHE A 35 -5.44 -5.69 -1.18
CA PHE A 35 -5.05 -6.91 -0.48
C PHE A 35 -3.62 -6.84 0.07
N TRP A 36 -2.70 -6.25 -0.70
CA TRP A 36 -1.33 -5.97 -0.26
C TRP A 36 -1.29 -4.96 0.90
N SER A 37 -2.03 -3.86 0.78
CA SER A 37 -2.13 -2.81 1.79
C SER A 37 -2.67 -3.33 3.13
N LEU A 38 -3.74 -4.12 3.10
CA LEU A 38 -4.29 -4.76 4.30
C LEU A 38 -3.32 -5.77 4.91
N SER A 39 -2.65 -6.56 4.06
CA SER A 39 -1.62 -7.50 4.53
C SER A 39 -0.46 -6.77 5.22
N TYR A 40 -0.08 -5.59 4.74
CA TYR A 40 0.95 -4.75 5.36
C TYR A 40 0.45 -4.22 6.71
N LEU A 41 -0.77 -3.71 6.78
CA LEU A 41 -1.36 -3.22 8.03
C LEU A 41 -1.39 -4.33 9.10
N TRP A 42 -1.79 -5.54 8.75
CA TRP A 42 -1.78 -6.69 9.66
C TRP A 42 -0.38 -7.08 10.10
N LEU A 43 0.60 -7.07 9.18
CA LEU A 43 2.00 -7.35 9.51
C LEU A 43 2.54 -6.32 10.50
N SER A 44 2.35 -5.03 10.20
CA SER A 44 2.81 -3.93 11.07
C SER A 44 2.12 -3.96 12.44
N ASP A 45 0.83 -4.26 12.50
CA ASP A 45 0.09 -4.37 13.76
C ASP A 45 0.54 -5.59 14.59
N ALA A 46 0.81 -6.73 13.94
CA ALA A 46 1.36 -7.92 14.59
C ALA A 46 2.76 -7.66 15.19
N ILE A 47 3.63 -6.97 14.44
CA ILE A 47 4.97 -6.57 14.93
C ILE A 47 4.84 -5.66 16.16
N ARG A 48 3.95 -4.65 16.11
CA ARG A 48 3.73 -3.70 17.22
C ARG A 48 3.19 -4.35 18.49
N LYS A 49 2.37 -5.40 18.34
CA LYS A 49 1.74 -6.15 19.44
C LYS A 49 2.60 -7.30 19.99
N THR A 50 3.74 -7.59 19.36
CA THR A 50 4.66 -8.62 19.84
C THR A 50 5.28 -8.19 21.17
N PRO A 51 5.23 -9.03 22.23
CA PRO A 51 5.66 -8.63 23.59
C PRO A 51 7.07 -8.04 23.68
N GLU A 52 8.00 -8.51 22.86
CA GLU A 52 9.38 -7.98 22.76
C GLU A 52 9.44 -6.53 22.23
N HIS A 53 8.42 -6.08 21.52
CA HIS A 53 8.34 -4.76 20.90
C HIS A 53 7.31 -3.84 21.56
N VAL A 54 6.43 -4.38 22.42
CA VAL A 54 5.48 -3.60 23.21
C VAL A 54 6.27 -2.69 24.15
N HIS A 55 6.14 -1.36 23.96
CA HIS A 55 6.90 -0.27 24.62
C HIS A 55 8.30 0.04 24.09
N THR A 56 8.74 -0.56 22.98
CA THR A 56 10.04 -0.22 22.36
C THR A 56 9.92 0.93 21.34
N ALA A 57 11.05 1.56 21.02
CA ALA A 57 11.17 2.56 19.96
C ALA A 57 10.63 2.04 18.61
N VAL A 58 10.71 0.74 18.35
CA VAL A 58 10.20 0.07 17.15
C VAL A 58 8.69 0.25 17.00
N SER A 59 7.92 0.03 18.08
CA SER A 59 6.46 0.15 18.03
C SER A 59 6.01 1.59 17.81
N GLN A 60 6.73 2.56 18.39
CA GLN A 60 6.49 3.99 18.16
C GLN A 60 6.88 4.41 16.75
N LYS A 61 8.00 3.92 16.21
CA LYS A 61 8.46 4.20 14.84
C LYS A 61 7.44 3.71 13.81
N ILE A 62 6.95 2.47 13.94
CA ILE A 62 5.90 1.93 13.06
C ILE A 62 4.60 2.75 13.17
N ALA A 63 4.20 3.16 14.38
CA ALA A 63 3.00 3.99 14.56
C ALA A 63 3.12 5.37 13.91
N GLN A 64 4.35 5.89 13.78
CA GLN A 64 4.61 7.20 13.20
C GLN A 64 4.77 7.16 11.67
N MET A 65 5.03 5.98 11.08
CA MET A 65 5.18 5.81 9.64
C MET A 65 3.93 6.24 8.89
N PHE A 66 4.13 7.05 7.84
CA PHE A 66 3.06 7.57 7.00
C PHE A 66 2.17 6.45 6.39
N PRO A 67 2.73 5.37 5.80
CA PRO A 67 1.92 4.28 5.27
C PRO A 67 1.01 3.65 6.33
N PHE A 68 1.51 3.40 7.54
CA PHE A 68 0.73 2.79 8.61
C PHE A 68 -0.42 3.71 9.05
N LYS A 69 -0.14 4.99 9.28
CA LYS A 69 -1.16 6.00 9.63
C LYS A 69 -2.25 6.10 8.56
N PHE A 70 -1.86 6.20 7.29
CA PHE A 70 -2.79 6.30 6.18
C PHE A 70 -3.68 5.05 6.07
N LEU A 71 -3.08 3.86 6.10
CA LEU A 71 -3.80 2.59 5.98
C LEU A 71 -4.72 2.30 7.17
N SER A 72 -4.37 2.77 8.37
CA SER A 72 -5.21 2.66 9.55
C SER A 72 -6.36 3.68 9.61
N SER A 73 -6.36 4.68 8.72
CA SER A 73 -7.31 5.78 8.72
C SER A 73 -8.49 5.53 7.80
N ILE A 74 -9.62 6.21 8.08
CA ILE A 74 -10.82 6.20 7.23
C ILE A 74 -10.57 6.76 5.82
N PHE A 75 -9.49 7.53 5.64
CA PHE A 75 -9.09 8.04 4.33
C PHE A 75 -8.68 6.93 3.36
N PHE A 76 -8.19 5.78 3.85
CA PHE A 76 -7.82 4.66 2.98
C PHE A 76 -9.02 4.10 2.20
N PRO A 77 -10.10 3.59 2.83
CA PRO A 77 -11.26 3.09 2.09
C PRO A 77 -11.93 4.18 1.25
N LEU A 78 -11.92 5.44 1.70
CA LEU A 78 -12.41 6.55 0.90
C LEU A 78 -11.60 6.73 -0.40
N SER A 79 -10.26 6.70 -0.30
CA SER A 79 -9.38 6.81 -1.47
C SER A 79 -9.59 5.65 -2.45
N VAL A 80 -9.79 4.43 -1.94
CA VAL A 80 -10.08 3.25 -2.74
C VAL A 80 -11.39 3.40 -3.52
N VAL A 81 -12.45 3.88 -2.86
CA VAL A 81 -13.75 4.11 -3.52
C VAL A 81 -13.63 5.18 -4.61
N ILE A 82 -12.93 6.28 -4.32
CA ILE A 82 -12.69 7.35 -5.30
C ILE A 82 -11.91 6.81 -6.50
N THR A 83 -10.84 6.02 -6.27
CA THR A 83 -10.06 5.40 -7.35
C THR A 83 -10.89 4.41 -8.15
N ALA A 84 -11.71 3.58 -7.51
CA ALA A 84 -12.60 2.64 -8.19
C ALA A 84 -13.59 3.36 -9.12
N ILE A 85 -14.19 4.46 -8.66
CA ILE A 85 -15.05 5.31 -9.49
C ILE A 85 -14.25 5.95 -10.63
N GLY A 86 -13.03 6.43 -10.34
CA GLY A 86 -12.15 7.02 -11.34
C GLY A 86 -11.80 6.06 -12.49
N ILE A 87 -11.50 4.79 -12.18
CA ILE A 87 -11.16 3.74 -13.17
C ILE A 87 -12.29 3.57 -14.20
N TYR A 88 -13.55 3.74 -13.80
CA TYR A 88 -14.68 3.66 -14.73
C TYR A 88 -14.60 4.71 -15.85
N PHE A 89 -14.16 5.93 -15.54
CA PHE A 89 -14.05 7.03 -16.51
C PHE A 89 -12.70 7.01 -17.25
N TYR A 90 -11.61 6.73 -16.52
CA TYR A 90 -10.25 6.70 -17.04
C TYR A 90 -9.54 5.46 -16.49
N PRO A 91 -9.46 4.37 -17.28
CA PRO A 91 -8.93 3.08 -16.84
C PRO A 91 -7.54 3.20 -16.21
N ALA A 92 -6.63 3.93 -16.86
CA ALA A 92 -5.25 4.13 -16.42
C ALA A 92 -5.07 5.00 -15.14
N LEU A 93 -6.15 5.47 -14.51
CA LEU A 93 -6.05 6.26 -13.27
C LEU A 93 -5.49 5.43 -12.11
N GLY A 94 -5.88 4.16 -12.00
CA GLY A 94 -5.46 3.28 -10.93
C GLY A 94 -3.95 3.22 -10.82
N ILE A 95 -3.29 2.73 -11.87
CA ILE A 95 -1.83 2.60 -11.92
C ILE A 95 -1.11 3.94 -11.79
N SER A 96 -1.64 5.01 -12.37
CA SER A 96 -1.03 6.36 -12.33
C SER A 96 -1.00 6.94 -10.93
N ILE A 97 -2.11 6.83 -10.19
CA ILE A 97 -2.22 7.31 -8.80
C ILE A 97 -1.24 6.55 -7.91
N THR A 98 -1.18 5.22 -8.04
CA THR A 98 -0.21 4.41 -7.28
C THR A 98 1.22 4.75 -7.63
N PHE A 99 1.55 4.97 -8.90
CA PHE A 99 2.89 5.34 -9.32
C PHE A 99 3.34 6.67 -8.70
N VAL A 100 2.49 7.71 -8.78
CA VAL A 100 2.75 9.00 -8.14
C VAL A 100 2.85 8.85 -6.62
N GLY A 101 1.97 8.05 -6.01
CA GLY A 101 2.01 7.75 -4.58
C GLY A 101 3.32 7.11 -4.14
N LEU A 102 3.86 6.16 -4.92
CA LEU A 102 5.15 5.52 -4.66
C LEU A 102 6.31 6.51 -4.77
N ILE A 103 6.28 7.41 -5.75
CA ILE A 103 7.27 8.49 -5.87
C ILE A 103 7.24 9.38 -4.62
N ILE A 104 6.05 9.84 -4.21
CA ILE A 104 5.88 10.68 -3.01
C ILE A 104 6.38 9.94 -1.77
N LEU A 105 6.00 8.66 -1.61
CA LEU A 105 6.46 7.83 -0.50
C LEU A 105 7.98 7.66 -0.50
N SER A 106 8.61 7.51 -1.67
CA SER A 106 10.06 7.43 -1.78
C SER A 106 10.77 8.68 -1.24
N PHE A 107 10.16 9.86 -1.41
CA PHE A 107 10.70 11.11 -0.84
C PHE A 107 10.35 11.31 0.64
N LEU A 108 9.18 10.82 1.07
CA LEU A 108 8.72 10.94 2.46
C LEU A 108 9.32 9.89 3.40
N THR A 109 9.87 8.80 2.86
CA THR A 109 10.53 7.74 3.64
C THR A 109 11.92 8.25 4.05
N PRO A 110 12.17 8.53 5.34
CA PRO A 110 13.47 9.03 5.79
C PRO A 110 14.55 7.96 5.58
N SER A 111 15.80 8.38 5.34
CA SER A 111 16.95 7.47 5.18
C SER A 111 17.21 6.55 6.39
N ASP A 112 16.60 6.87 7.53
CA ASP A 112 16.69 6.10 8.77
C ASP A 112 15.55 5.08 8.93
N SER A 113 14.65 4.91 7.95
CA SER A 113 13.49 3.99 8.08
C SER A 113 13.90 2.54 8.33
N ASP A 114 15.08 2.15 7.84
CA ASP A 114 15.57 0.77 7.86
C ASP A 114 16.46 0.46 9.09
N GLN A 115 16.78 1.48 9.90
CA GLN A 115 17.55 1.30 11.13
C GLN A 115 16.61 1.08 12.31
N VAL A 116 16.58 -0.15 12.82
CA VAL A 116 15.76 -0.56 13.97
C VAL A 116 16.57 -0.54 15.28
N SER A 117 17.90 -0.34 15.19
CA SER A 117 18.81 -0.26 16.33
C SER A 117 19.55 1.08 16.36
N GLN A 118 19.23 1.91 17.35
CA GLN A 118 20.23 2.77 18.00
C GLN A 118 20.60 2.14 19.33
#